data_AF-A0AB35YUH0-F1
#
_entry.id   AF-A0AB35YUH0-F1
#
_cell.length_a   1.000
_cell.length_b   1.000
_cell.length_c   1.000
_cell.angle_alpha   90.00
_cell.angle_beta   90.00
_cell.angle_gamma   90.00
#
_symmetry.space_group_name_H-M   'P 1'
#
loop_
_entity.id
_entity.type
_entity.pdbx_description
1 polymer ?
#
loop_
_entity_poly.entity_id
_entity_poly.type
_entity_poly.pdbx_seq_one_letter_code
_entity_poly.pdbx_strand_id
1 'polypeptide(L)'
;MRTLYTFIAVLFLNILICPAQVTDVVTGINDPSRLLLDGNTLYYCTGSEIFKIDVTENSPTPISVLSGLNGVVGMTVDGNTLYFSEFNAGSISKIDLTDPNPTKETVIDGLNTPATIYLSGTTMYYSDANDNVVNKFDVTDPNPTTVLVATSNVNFSPTGLALQGDILYMGQGQANRVSKVDVTSGVTQPVDVVTGVQRPLGIRIVGNNLFMAEYIGNKVSIKNLTAGSGTAEDVVTGIDKPTDIEIWGNTLFIMERGANRIVKMELQLGVMEFNANRITLFPNPTSAFIEISNLRETTNYIIYAIDGSQVGTGTINPKEKIDVSNLSSGSYFLRTEHGAMAKFIKK
;
A
#
# COMPACT_ATOMS: atom_id res chain seq x y z
N MET A 1 6.15 -39.33 62.65
CA MET A 1 5.55 -38.47 61.61
C MET A 1 6.66 -38.02 60.68
N ARG A 2 6.71 -38.52 59.44
CA ARG A 2 7.71 -38.09 58.44
C ARG A 2 7.10 -36.96 57.62
N THR A 3 7.69 -35.78 57.70
CA THR A 3 7.24 -34.59 56.98
C THR A 3 7.64 -34.74 55.51
N LEU A 4 6.65 -34.83 54.62
CA LEU A 4 6.84 -34.90 53.18
C LEU A 4 6.95 -33.46 52.65
N TYR A 5 8.09 -33.09 52.07
CA TYR A 5 8.26 -31.79 51.41
C TYR A 5 7.93 -31.94 49.92
N THR A 6 6.85 -31.31 49.49
CA THR A 6 6.47 -31.24 48.06
C THR A 6 7.28 -30.14 47.39
N PHE A 7 8.20 -30.52 46.52
CA PHE A 7 9.00 -29.58 45.73
C PHE A 7 8.19 -29.14 44.51
N ILE A 8 7.64 -27.92 44.51
CA ILE A 8 6.96 -27.33 43.36
C ILE A 8 8.03 -26.66 42.49
N ALA A 9 8.39 -27.29 41.37
CA ALA A 9 9.22 -26.68 40.35
C ALA A 9 8.33 -25.73 39.51
N VAL A 10 8.47 -24.42 39.75
CA VAL A 10 7.85 -23.39 38.91
C VAL A 10 8.70 -23.25 37.65
N LEU A 11 8.19 -23.77 36.53
CA LEU A 11 8.81 -23.66 35.22
C LEU A 11 8.59 -22.22 34.71
N PHE A 12 9.61 -21.37 34.79
CA PHE A 12 9.60 -20.08 34.10
C PHE A 12 9.79 -20.32 32.60
N LEU A 13 8.68 -20.37 31.86
CA LEU A 13 8.70 -20.33 30.40
C LEU A 13 9.09 -18.90 30.00
N ASN A 14 10.40 -18.65 29.83
CA ASN A 14 10.86 -17.43 29.17
C ASN A 14 10.42 -17.52 27.71
N ILE A 15 9.30 -16.87 27.39
CA ILE A 15 8.90 -16.61 26.00
C ILE A 15 9.92 -15.59 25.49
N LEU A 16 11.00 -16.09 24.87
CA LEU A 16 11.84 -15.26 24.02
C LEU A 16 10.94 -14.82 22.85
N ILE A 17 10.43 -13.60 22.93
CA ILE A 17 9.82 -12.93 21.78
C ILE A 17 10.97 -12.73 20.80
N CYS A 18 11.11 -13.62 19.83
CA CYS A 18 12.02 -13.42 18.71
C CYS A 18 11.48 -12.19 17.96
N PRO A 19 12.21 -11.07 17.86
CA PRO A 19 11.78 -9.99 16.99
C PRO A 19 11.52 -10.56 15.60
N ALA A 20 10.40 -10.17 14.99
CA ALA A 20 10.09 -10.59 13.63
C ALA A 20 11.30 -10.32 12.73
N GLN A 21 11.82 -11.36 12.09
CA GLN A 21 13.06 -11.26 11.34
C GLN A 21 12.78 -10.56 10.01
N VAL A 22 13.21 -9.31 9.90
CA VAL A 22 13.28 -8.63 8.61
C VAL A 22 14.51 -9.09 7.83
N THR A 23 14.41 -9.06 6.51
CA THR A 23 15.52 -9.33 5.58
C THR A 23 15.82 -8.09 4.77
N ASP A 24 17.09 -7.75 4.61
CA ASP A 24 17.50 -6.61 3.77
C ASP A 24 17.14 -6.88 2.30
N VAL A 25 16.65 -5.84 1.61
CA VAL A 25 16.34 -5.84 0.18
C VAL A 25 17.33 -4.95 -0.56
N VAL A 26 17.49 -3.72 -0.08
CA VAL A 26 18.46 -2.73 -0.60
C VAL A 26 19.08 -2.01 0.59
N THR A 27 20.39 -1.85 0.62
CA THR A 27 21.12 -1.19 1.72
C THR A 27 21.96 -0.03 1.20
N GLY A 28 22.26 0.95 2.07
CA GLY A 28 23.14 2.07 1.73
C GLY A 28 22.45 3.15 0.88
N ILE A 29 21.12 3.28 1.00
CA ILE A 29 20.34 4.28 0.29
C ILE A 29 20.58 5.64 0.95
N ASN A 30 20.95 6.66 0.18
CA ASN A 30 21.15 7.99 0.72
C ASN A 30 19.81 8.71 0.92
N ASP A 31 19.42 8.95 2.18
CA ASP A 31 18.20 9.66 2.57
C ASP A 31 16.92 9.15 1.86
N PRO A 32 16.54 7.88 2.07
CA PRO A 32 15.36 7.33 1.42
C PRO A 32 14.08 7.99 1.94
N SER A 33 13.11 8.17 1.05
CA SER A 33 11.84 8.82 1.38
C SER A 33 10.64 7.90 1.18
N ARG A 34 10.43 7.38 -0.02
CA ARG A 34 9.16 6.78 -0.45
C ARG A 34 9.31 5.44 -1.17
N LEU A 35 8.31 4.58 -1.04
CA LEU A 35 8.11 3.36 -1.82
C LEU A 35 6.87 3.48 -2.72
N LEU A 36 6.89 2.82 -3.86
CA LEU A 36 5.72 2.62 -4.71
C LEU A 36 5.83 1.27 -5.40
N LEU A 37 4.82 0.43 -5.25
CA LEU A 37 4.77 -0.88 -5.89
C LEU A 37 3.83 -0.84 -7.09
N ASP A 38 4.30 -1.29 -8.24
CA ASP A 38 3.50 -1.52 -9.45
C ASP A 38 3.83 -2.91 -10.03
N GLY A 39 2.88 -3.84 -9.89
CA GLY A 39 3.10 -5.25 -10.21
C GLY A 39 4.27 -5.86 -9.44
N ASN A 40 5.32 -6.26 -10.16
CA ASN A 40 6.56 -6.80 -9.58
C ASN A 40 7.65 -5.73 -9.41
N THR A 41 7.41 -4.49 -9.84
CA THR A 41 8.40 -3.42 -9.75
C THR A 41 8.17 -2.61 -8.49
N LEU A 42 9.15 -2.60 -7.59
CA LEU A 42 9.16 -1.67 -6.46
C LEU A 42 10.04 -0.47 -6.81
N TYR A 43 9.40 0.67 -7.00
CA TYR A 43 10.04 1.96 -7.09
C TYR A 43 10.36 2.48 -5.69
N TYR A 44 11.48 3.17 -5.58
CA TYR A 44 11.82 3.93 -4.39
C TYR A 44 12.58 5.20 -4.77
N CYS A 45 12.60 6.19 -3.89
CA CYS A 45 13.34 7.41 -4.17
C CYS A 45 14.15 7.92 -2.98
N THR A 46 15.18 8.68 -3.34
CA THR A 46 15.93 9.58 -2.48
C THR A 46 15.45 11.00 -2.74
N GLY A 47 16.00 12.01 -2.05
CA GLY A 47 15.67 13.40 -2.37
C GLY A 47 15.94 13.82 -3.83
N SER A 48 16.84 13.14 -4.55
CA SER A 48 17.30 13.58 -5.87
C SER A 48 17.15 12.57 -7.01
N GLU A 49 16.69 11.35 -6.72
CA GLU A 49 16.69 10.26 -7.69
C GLU A 49 15.61 9.22 -7.39
N ILE A 50 15.01 8.67 -8.45
CA ILE A 50 14.07 7.55 -8.42
C ILE A 50 14.80 6.31 -8.93
N PHE A 51 14.62 5.20 -8.23
CA PHE A 51 15.15 3.89 -8.56
C PHE A 51 14.01 2.88 -8.67
N LYS A 52 14.30 1.72 -9.28
CA LYS A 52 13.44 0.54 -9.27
C LYS A 52 14.20 -0.75 -9.01
N ILE A 53 13.48 -1.73 -8.47
CA ILE A 53 13.92 -3.13 -8.34
C ILE A 53 12.79 -4.09 -8.71
N ASP A 54 13.13 -5.32 -9.08
CA ASP A 54 12.17 -6.42 -9.23
C ASP A 54 12.03 -7.19 -7.90
N VAL A 55 10.83 -7.20 -7.32
CA VAL A 55 10.57 -7.83 -6.02
C VAL A 55 10.59 -9.36 -6.05
N THR A 56 10.58 -9.97 -7.25
CA THR A 56 10.65 -11.42 -7.43
C THR A 56 12.08 -11.95 -7.38
N GLU A 57 13.08 -11.07 -7.49
CA GLU A 57 14.48 -11.43 -7.37
C GLU A 57 14.87 -11.65 -5.90
N ASN A 58 15.67 -12.69 -5.63
CA ASN A 58 16.17 -12.94 -4.28
C ASN A 58 17.16 -11.87 -3.81
N SER A 59 17.87 -11.24 -4.75
CA SER A 59 18.89 -10.22 -4.50
C SER A 59 18.79 -9.14 -5.57
N PRO A 60 17.77 -8.28 -5.49
CA PRO A 60 17.51 -7.30 -6.52
C PRO A 60 18.63 -6.28 -6.63
N THR A 61 18.96 -5.88 -7.86
CA THR A 61 19.90 -4.78 -8.11
C THR A 61 19.13 -3.50 -8.44
N PRO A 62 19.34 -2.40 -7.70
CA PRO A 62 18.71 -1.13 -8.04
C PRO A 62 19.10 -0.60 -9.42
N ILE A 63 18.09 -0.13 -10.15
CA ILE A 63 18.25 0.53 -11.46
C ILE A 63 17.77 1.98 -11.32
N SER A 64 18.60 2.95 -11.70
CA SER A 64 18.20 4.36 -11.78
C SER A 64 17.11 4.54 -12.85
N VAL A 65 16.03 5.22 -12.49
CA VAL A 65 14.92 5.57 -13.38
C VAL A 65 15.06 7.02 -13.83
N LEU A 66 15.31 7.92 -12.88
CA LEU A 66 15.40 9.36 -13.15
C LEU A 66 16.22 10.05 -12.05
N SER A 67 17.21 10.85 -12.45
CA SER A 67 18.07 11.62 -11.54
C SER A 67 17.90 13.13 -11.74
N GLY A 68 18.55 13.93 -10.90
CA GLY A 68 18.51 15.40 -10.99
C GLY A 68 17.21 16.02 -10.47
N LEU A 69 16.51 15.32 -9.56
CA LEU A 69 15.28 15.78 -8.94
C LEU A 69 15.57 16.66 -7.72
N ASN A 70 14.57 17.45 -7.30
CA ASN A 70 14.68 18.32 -6.13
C ASN A 70 13.59 18.02 -5.09
N GLY A 71 13.91 17.13 -4.16
CA GLY A 71 13.05 16.78 -3.02
C GLY A 71 11.90 15.86 -3.41
N VAL A 72 12.15 14.78 -4.16
CA VAL A 72 11.08 13.83 -4.47
C VAL A 72 10.64 13.04 -3.24
N VAL A 73 9.34 13.03 -2.95
CA VAL A 73 8.79 12.43 -1.72
C VAL A 73 7.47 11.68 -1.89
N GLY A 74 6.75 11.89 -3.00
CA GLY A 74 5.54 11.16 -3.35
C GLY A 74 5.63 10.62 -4.76
N MET A 75 5.09 9.42 -4.98
CA MET A 75 5.05 8.77 -6.29
C MET A 75 3.73 8.01 -6.47
N THR A 76 3.23 7.95 -7.70
CA THR A 76 2.13 7.07 -8.12
C THR A 76 2.30 6.72 -9.61
N VAL A 77 1.74 5.60 -10.04
CA VAL A 77 1.85 5.11 -11.43
C VAL A 77 0.45 4.87 -11.98
N ASP A 78 0.24 5.27 -13.24
CA ASP A 78 -0.93 4.93 -14.05
C ASP A 78 -0.46 4.44 -15.43
N GLY A 79 -0.59 3.13 -15.66
CA GLY A 79 -0.04 2.46 -16.83
C GLY A 79 1.46 2.72 -16.97
N ASN A 80 1.85 3.40 -18.05
CA ASN A 80 3.25 3.73 -18.32
C ASN A 80 3.69 5.09 -17.75
N THR A 81 2.81 5.82 -17.06
CA THR A 81 3.13 7.16 -16.55
C THR A 81 3.44 7.09 -15.07
N LEU A 82 4.64 7.50 -14.67
CA LEU A 82 4.98 7.71 -13.26
C LEU A 82 4.84 9.19 -12.93
N TYR A 83 3.94 9.51 -12.01
CA TYR A 83 3.79 10.84 -11.43
C TYR A 83 4.58 10.91 -10.12
N PHE A 84 5.16 12.07 -9.83
CA PHE A 84 5.90 12.30 -8.60
C PHE A 84 5.83 13.75 -8.16
N SER A 85 5.82 13.97 -6.84
CA SER A 85 5.89 15.30 -6.25
C SER A 85 7.33 15.68 -5.94
N GLU A 86 7.68 16.94 -6.21
CA GLU A 86 8.97 17.53 -5.88
C GLU A 86 8.76 18.58 -4.79
N PHE A 87 8.89 18.15 -3.52
CA PHE A 87 8.60 18.92 -2.32
C PHE A 87 9.29 20.29 -2.31
N ASN A 88 10.58 20.32 -2.66
CA ASN A 88 11.37 21.56 -2.65
C ASN A 88 11.16 22.40 -3.91
N ALA A 89 10.72 21.79 -5.02
CA ALA A 89 10.46 22.50 -6.27
C ALA A 89 9.05 23.11 -6.30
N GLY A 90 8.14 22.68 -5.42
CA GLY A 90 6.77 23.16 -5.40
C GLY A 90 5.97 22.68 -6.61
N SER A 91 6.25 21.48 -7.11
CA SER A 91 5.62 20.94 -8.32
C SER A 91 5.27 19.46 -8.22
N ILE A 92 4.36 19.03 -9.08
CA ILE A 92 4.11 17.62 -9.39
C ILE A 92 4.44 17.44 -10.88
N SER A 93 5.25 16.44 -11.16
CA SER A 93 5.82 16.14 -12.47
C SER A 93 5.50 14.69 -12.86
N LYS A 94 5.70 14.34 -14.12
CA LYS A 94 5.55 12.97 -14.62
C LYS A 94 6.68 12.56 -15.57
N ILE A 95 6.82 11.26 -15.78
CA ILE A 95 7.66 10.66 -16.83
C ILE A 95 6.93 9.50 -17.52
N ASP A 96 7.33 9.22 -18.75
CA ASP A 96 6.96 8.00 -19.49
C ASP A 96 7.97 6.88 -19.19
N LEU A 97 7.50 5.81 -18.57
CA LEU A 97 8.30 4.63 -18.19
C LEU A 97 8.69 3.75 -19.39
N THR A 98 8.11 3.97 -20.58
CA THR A 98 8.53 3.27 -21.81
C THR A 98 9.75 3.92 -22.46
N ASP A 99 10.05 5.17 -22.12
CA ASP A 99 11.26 5.84 -22.55
C ASP A 99 12.46 5.27 -21.76
N PRO A 100 13.49 4.71 -22.42
CA PRO A 100 14.69 4.26 -21.74
C PRO A 100 15.51 5.40 -21.09
N ASN A 101 15.28 6.66 -21.49
CA ASN A 101 15.92 7.85 -20.92
C ASN A 101 14.88 8.93 -20.62
N PRO A 102 13.98 8.68 -19.65
CA PRO A 102 12.81 9.52 -19.43
C PRO A 102 13.21 10.95 -19.07
N THR A 103 12.51 11.92 -19.66
CA THR A 103 12.60 13.33 -19.27
C THR A 103 11.35 13.75 -18.51
N LYS A 104 11.52 14.45 -17.38
CA LYS A 104 10.36 14.92 -16.61
C LYS A 104 9.58 16.02 -17.34
N GLU A 105 8.27 15.93 -17.25
CA GLU A 105 7.31 16.95 -17.66
C GLU A 105 6.58 17.47 -16.41
N THR A 106 6.52 18.78 -16.22
CA THR A 106 5.76 19.39 -15.13
C THR A 106 4.27 19.29 -15.42
N VAL A 107 3.50 18.75 -14.48
CA VAL A 107 2.02 18.66 -14.58
C VAL A 107 1.37 19.88 -13.94
N ILE A 108 1.87 20.28 -12.77
CA ILE A 108 1.43 21.48 -12.05
C ILE A 108 2.59 22.03 -11.21
N ASP A 109 2.69 23.36 -11.13
CA ASP A 109 3.68 24.07 -10.33
C ASP A 109 3.03 25.15 -9.44
N GLY A 110 3.85 25.94 -8.76
CA GLY A 110 3.37 26.99 -7.84
C GLY A 110 2.77 26.45 -6.54
N LEU A 111 3.01 25.18 -6.22
CA LEU A 111 2.64 24.57 -4.94
C LEU A 111 3.66 24.94 -3.87
N ASN A 112 3.29 24.85 -2.59
CA ASN A 112 4.22 25.18 -1.51
C ASN A 112 5.14 24.00 -1.21
N THR A 113 4.55 22.90 -0.73
CA THR A 113 5.29 21.69 -0.34
C THR A 113 4.49 20.42 -0.63
N PRO A 114 4.32 20.08 -1.92
CA PRO A 114 3.61 18.86 -2.30
C PRO A 114 4.38 17.65 -1.77
N ALA A 115 3.71 16.87 -0.91
CA ALA A 115 4.26 15.68 -0.28
C ALA A 115 3.67 14.41 -0.92
N THR A 116 2.91 13.60 -0.18
CA THR A 116 2.34 12.37 -0.76
C THR A 116 1.28 12.69 -1.81
N ILE A 117 1.30 11.91 -2.90
CA ILE A 117 0.32 11.97 -3.98
C ILE A 117 -0.40 10.61 -4.10
N TYR A 118 -1.64 10.63 -4.57
CA TYR A 118 -2.44 9.44 -4.82
C TYR A 118 -3.36 9.69 -6.02
N LEU A 119 -3.27 8.86 -7.05
CA LEU A 119 -4.09 8.97 -8.26
C LEU A 119 -5.28 7.99 -8.20
N SER A 120 -6.48 8.48 -8.50
CA SER A 120 -7.70 7.68 -8.62
C SER A 120 -8.43 8.08 -9.90
N GLY A 121 -8.40 7.22 -10.92
CA GLY A 121 -8.79 7.59 -12.27
C GLY A 121 -7.96 8.79 -12.74
N THR A 122 -8.61 9.88 -13.16
CA THR A 122 -7.92 11.12 -13.55
C THR A 122 -7.68 12.09 -12.40
N THR A 123 -8.18 11.80 -11.19
CA THR A 123 -8.08 12.73 -10.06
C THR A 123 -6.84 12.46 -9.23
N MET A 124 -5.90 13.40 -9.23
CA MET A 124 -4.74 13.40 -8.35
C MET A 124 -5.11 14.05 -7.03
N TYR A 125 -4.96 13.32 -5.93
CA TYR A 125 -4.97 13.86 -4.58
C TYR A 125 -3.54 14.10 -4.14
N TYR A 126 -3.27 15.23 -3.50
CA TYR A 126 -1.95 15.50 -2.95
C TYR A 126 -2.05 16.26 -1.63
N SER A 127 -1.15 15.94 -0.72
CA SER A 127 -0.97 16.68 0.53
C SER A 127 -0.01 17.83 0.30
N ASP A 128 -0.35 19.03 0.76
CA ASP A 128 0.60 20.13 0.92
C ASP A 128 0.87 20.35 2.41
N ALA A 129 2.09 20.00 2.83
CA ALA A 129 2.41 19.81 4.24
C ALA A 129 2.46 21.13 5.02
N ASN A 130 3.03 22.19 4.43
CA ASN A 130 3.14 23.50 5.06
C ASN A 130 1.85 24.32 4.95
N ASP A 131 1.08 24.13 3.88
CA ASP A 131 -0.22 24.79 3.73
C ASP A 131 -1.32 24.14 4.59
N ASN A 132 -1.04 22.99 5.20
CA ASN A 132 -2.00 22.25 6.03
C ASN A 132 -3.28 21.94 5.24
N VAL A 133 -3.12 21.45 4.01
CA VAL A 133 -4.23 21.05 3.14
C VAL A 133 -3.95 19.71 2.46
N VAL A 134 -5.02 19.02 2.10
CA VAL A 134 -5.03 18.06 1.02
C VAL A 134 -5.91 18.65 -0.08
N ASN A 135 -5.37 18.71 -1.28
CA ASN A 135 -6.05 19.22 -2.46
C ASN A 135 -6.15 18.11 -3.51
N LYS A 136 -6.96 18.36 -4.54
CA LYS A 136 -7.03 17.53 -5.74
C LYS A 136 -7.02 18.35 -7.02
N PHE A 137 -6.65 17.74 -8.13
CA PHE A 137 -6.78 18.28 -9.49
C PHE A 137 -6.96 17.16 -10.50
N ASP A 138 -7.39 17.49 -11.73
CA ASP A 138 -7.50 16.54 -12.84
C ASP A 138 -6.19 16.51 -13.62
N VAL A 139 -5.54 15.35 -13.73
CA VAL A 139 -4.25 15.19 -14.44
C VAL A 139 -4.36 15.30 -15.97
N THR A 140 -5.58 15.26 -16.51
CA THR A 140 -5.85 15.37 -17.95
C THR A 140 -6.13 16.81 -18.39
N ASP A 141 -6.36 17.71 -17.43
CA ASP A 141 -6.48 19.14 -17.70
C ASP A 141 -5.10 19.70 -18.09
N PRO A 142 -4.93 20.32 -19.28
CA PRO A 142 -3.66 20.95 -19.64
C PRO A 142 -3.31 22.17 -18.78
N ASN A 143 -4.26 22.73 -18.02
CA ASN A 143 -4.02 23.83 -17.09
C ASN A 143 -4.71 23.54 -15.74
N PRO A 144 -4.22 22.54 -15.00
CA PRO A 144 -4.92 22.01 -13.84
C PRO A 144 -5.07 23.07 -12.74
N THR A 145 -6.24 23.07 -12.10
CA THR A 145 -6.53 23.90 -10.93
C THR A 145 -6.79 23.03 -9.71
N THR A 146 -6.37 23.52 -8.54
CA THR A 146 -6.45 22.75 -7.29
C THR A 146 -7.76 23.02 -6.56
N VAL A 147 -8.35 21.97 -6.01
CA VAL A 147 -9.59 22.00 -5.23
C VAL A 147 -9.35 21.43 -3.85
N LEU A 148 -9.77 22.16 -2.81
CA LEU A 148 -9.62 21.73 -1.41
C LEU A 148 -10.42 20.46 -1.12
N VAL A 149 -9.75 19.47 -0.52
CA VAL A 149 -10.35 18.21 -0.05
C VAL A 149 -10.40 18.15 1.46
N ALA A 150 -9.29 18.48 2.14
CA ALA A 150 -9.24 18.45 3.60
C ALA A 150 -8.33 19.54 4.17
N THR A 151 -8.70 20.08 5.33
CA THR A 151 -7.84 20.97 6.11
C THR A 151 -8.20 20.91 7.60
N SER A 152 -7.25 21.24 8.46
CA SER A 152 -7.49 21.40 9.90
C SER A 152 -6.58 22.49 10.47
N ASN A 153 -7.10 23.25 11.42
CA ASN A 153 -6.35 24.27 12.16
C ASN A 153 -5.50 23.68 13.31
N VAL A 154 -5.55 22.37 13.54
CA VAL A 154 -4.79 21.71 14.62
C VAL A 154 -3.73 20.78 14.02
N ASN A 155 -2.51 21.32 13.85
CA ASN A 155 -1.29 20.60 13.46
C ASN A 155 -1.51 19.57 12.34
N PHE A 156 -2.20 19.95 11.27
CA PHE A 156 -2.66 19.00 10.25
C PHE A 156 -1.47 18.33 9.55
N SER A 157 -0.58 19.10 8.91
CA SER A 157 0.64 18.60 8.24
C SER A 157 0.50 17.19 7.65
N PRO A 158 -0.38 17.00 6.65
CA PRO A 158 -0.66 15.69 6.06
C PRO A 158 0.60 15.19 5.34
N THR A 159 0.99 13.94 5.62
CA THR A 159 2.26 13.35 5.16
C THR A 159 2.09 12.00 4.48
N GLY A 160 1.00 11.29 4.71
CA GLY A 160 0.64 10.06 4.00
C GLY A 160 -0.81 10.07 3.56
N LEU A 161 -1.10 9.46 2.41
CA LEU A 161 -2.44 9.34 1.86
C LEU A 161 -2.74 7.89 1.52
N ALA A 162 -3.98 7.46 1.77
CA ALA A 162 -4.53 6.22 1.25
C ALA A 162 -6.03 6.40 0.98
N LEU A 163 -6.53 5.89 -0.14
CA LEU A 163 -7.94 6.03 -0.53
C LEU A 163 -8.63 4.65 -0.53
N GLN A 164 -9.82 4.56 0.08
CA GLN A 164 -10.67 3.38 0.02
C GLN A 164 -12.09 3.79 -0.37
N GLY A 165 -12.46 3.53 -1.63
CA GLY A 165 -13.70 4.09 -2.18
C GLY A 165 -13.63 5.63 -2.17
N ASP A 166 -14.64 6.27 -1.60
CA ASP A 166 -14.71 7.74 -1.46
C ASP A 166 -14.04 8.27 -0.18
N ILE A 167 -13.50 7.38 0.66
CA ILE A 167 -12.90 7.76 1.95
C ILE A 167 -11.40 7.89 1.80
N LEU A 168 -10.90 9.11 1.94
CA LEU A 168 -9.48 9.42 1.96
C LEU A 168 -8.98 9.43 3.40
N TYR A 169 -7.92 8.68 3.66
CA TYR A 169 -7.20 8.58 4.93
C TYR A 169 -5.90 9.37 4.84
N MET A 170 -5.56 10.07 5.91
CA MET A 170 -4.44 11.01 5.94
C MET A 170 -3.60 10.78 7.20
N GLY A 171 -2.34 10.39 7.03
CA GLY A 171 -1.35 10.32 8.10
C GLY A 171 -0.86 11.72 8.44
N GLN A 172 -0.95 12.10 9.72
CA GLN A 172 -0.58 13.43 10.20
C GLN A 172 0.53 13.28 11.24
N GLY A 173 1.78 13.31 10.74
CA GLY A 173 2.95 13.00 11.55
C GLY A 173 3.10 13.90 12.78
N GLN A 174 2.84 15.21 12.63
CA GLN A 174 2.98 16.15 13.76
C GLN A 174 1.83 16.05 14.78
N ALA A 175 0.64 15.62 14.34
CA ALA A 175 -0.52 15.44 15.21
C ALA A 175 -0.62 14.03 15.83
N ASN A 176 0.29 13.11 15.51
CA ASN A 176 0.30 11.74 16.04
C ASN A 176 -1.05 11.00 15.85
N ARG A 177 -1.61 11.14 14.63
CA ARG A 177 -2.90 10.54 14.27
C ARG A 177 -3.02 10.22 12.79
N VAL A 178 -4.00 9.39 12.47
CA VAL A 178 -4.56 9.26 11.12
C VAL A 178 -6.02 9.70 11.21
N SER A 179 -6.46 10.54 10.27
CA SER A 179 -7.85 10.97 10.12
C SER A 179 -8.36 10.67 8.72
N LYS A 180 -9.67 10.78 8.51
CA LYS A 180 -10.32 10.53 7.23
C LYS A 180 -11.32 11.60 6.83
N VAL A 181 -11.59 11.70 5.55
CA VAL A 181 -12.65 12.53 4.98
C VAL A 181 -13.34 11.79 3.83
N ASP A 182 -14.64 12.02 3.65
CA ASP A 182 -15.35 11.60 2.44
C ASP A 182 -15.16 12.68 1.36
N VAL A 183 -14.44 12.33 0.29
CA VAL A 183 -14.04 13.26 -0.78
C VAL A 183 -15.20 13.73 -1.67
N THR A 184 -16.38 13.14 -1.50
CA THR A 184 -17.61 13.48 -2.23
C THR A 184 -18.60 14.31 -1.41
N SER A 185 -18.44 14.31 -0.08
CA SER A 185 -19.38 14.94 0.85
C SER A 185 -19.39 16.48 0.81
N GLY A 186 -18.33 17.11 0.30
CA GLY A 186 -18.08 18.55 0.40
C GLY A 186 -17.64 19.02 1.79
N VAL A 187 -17.60 18.13 2.79
CA VAL A 187 -17.06 18.43 4.13
C VAL A 187 -15.55 18.31 4.08
N THR A 188 -14.85 19.39 4.43
CA THR A 188 -13.37 19.45 4.40
C THR A 188 -12.72 19.22 5.77
N GLN A 189 -13.53 19.07 6.82
CA GLN A 189 -13.04 18.80 8.18
C GLN A 189 -12.92 17.29 8.39
N PRO A 190 -11.70 16.76 8.59
CA PRO A 190 -11.51 15.33 8.73
C PRO A 190 -11.85 14.82 10.14
N VAL A 191 -12.15 13.54 10.24
CA VAL A 191 -12.49 12.84 11.49
C VAL A 191 -11.40 11.83 11.83
N ASP A 192 -10.97 11.78 13.09
CA ASP A 192 -9.93 10.85 13.54
C ASP A 192 -10.31 9.39 13.35
N VAL A 193 -9.34 8.60 12.88
CA VAL A 193 -9.43 7.13 12.69
C VAL A 193 -8.66 6.43 13.79
N VAL A 194 -7.46 6.92 14.09
CA VAL A 194 -6.61 6.42 15.18
C VAL A 194 -5.72 7.55 15.68
N THR A 195 -5.58 7.62 17.00
CA THR A 195 -4.74 8.60 17.71
C THR A 195 -3.70 7.89 18.56
N GLY A 196 -2.64 8.60 18.95
CA GLY A 196 -1.57 8.05 19.79
C GLY A 196 -0.50 7.26 19.02
N VAL A 197 -0.64 7.16 17.69
CA VAL A 197 0.42 6.66 16.79
C VAL A 197 1.55 7.69 16.68
N GLN A 198 2.80 7.24 16.69
CA GLN A 198 3.97 8.09 16.85
C GLN A 198 4.55 8.53 15.50
N ARG A 199 4.13 9.72 15.05
CA ARG A 199 4.49 10.32 13.76
C ARG A 199 4.24 9.38 12.56
N PRO A 200 2.97 9.01 12.27
CA PRO A 200 2.64 8.20 11.11
C PRO A 200 2.98 8.97 9.82
N LEU A 201 3.85 8.41 8.98
CA LEU A 201 4.21 8.99 7.68
C LEU A 201 3.51 8.20 6.56
N GLY A 202 4.13 7.15 6.03
CA GLY A 202 3.51 6.26 5.07
C GLY A 202 2.36 5.45 5.68
N ILE A 203 1.23 5.41 4.97
CA ILE A 203 0.07 4.60 5.33
C ILE A 203 -0.38 3.77 4.13
N ARG A 204 -0.93 2.58 4.35
CA ARG A 204 -1.53 1.72 3.31
C ARG A 204 -2.80 1.06 3.81
N ILE A 205 -3.77 0.89 2.92
CA ILE A 205 -4.99 0.15 3.22
C ILE A 205 -4.97 -1.14 2.44
N VAL A 206 -5.11 -2.26 3.15
CA VAL A 206 -5.29 -3.58 2.55
C VAL A 206 -6.49 -4.27 3.17
N GLY A 207 -7.52 -4.52 2.36
CA GLY A 207 -8.81 -4.98 2.85
C GLY A 207 -9.39 -3.99 3.87
N ASN A 208 -9.63 -4.46 5.10
CA ASN A 208 -10.12 -3.63 6.20
C ASN A 208 -9.00 -3.10 7.12
N ASN A 209 -7.73 -3.25 6.73
CA ASN A 209 -6.60 -2.95 7.60
C ASN A 209 -5.83 -1.73 7.10
N LEU A 210 -5.66 -0.75 7.98
CA LEU A 210 -4.79 0.39 7.80
C LEU A 210 -3.43 0.09 8.43
N PHE A 211 -2.40 -0.06 7.62
CA PHE A 211 -1.01 -0.15 8.04
C PHE A 211 -0.38 1.24 8.11
N MET A 212 0.50 1.46 9.08
CA MET A 212 1.12 2.75 9.35
C MET A 212 2.61 2.59 9.68
N ALA A 213 3.46 3.31 8.96
CA ALA A 213 4.87 3.50 9.31
C ALA A 213 4.97 4.60 10.39
N GLU A 214 5.31 4.22 11.62
CA GLU A 214 5.45 5.15 12.75
C GLU A 214 6.91 5.57 12.90
N TYR A 215 7.25 6.74 12.34
CA TYR A 215 8.63 7.22 12.24
C TYR A 215 9.32 7.40 13.60
N ILE A 216 8.61 7.91 14.62
CA ILE A 216 9.20 8.07 15.96
C ILE A 216 9.01 6.80 16.79
N GLY A 217 7.97 6.01 16.49
CA GLY A 217 7.71 4.75 17.20
C GLY A 217 8.64 3.61 16.80
N ASN A 218 9.46 3.79 15.76
CA ASN A 218 10.38 2.77 15.24
C ASN A 218 9.68 1.41 14.99
N LYS A 219 8.51 1.49 14.37
CA LYS A 219 7.63 0.33 14.15
C LYS A 219 6.70 0.53 12.97
N VAL A 220 6.14 -0.57 12.51
CA VAL A 220 4.94 -0.58 11.68
C VAL A 220 3.78 -1.08 12.54
N SER A 221 2.66 -0.37 12.52
CA SER A 221 1.44 -0.77 13.22
C SER A 221 0.27 -0.94 12.26
N ILE A 222 -0.80 -1.52 12.77
CA ILE A 222 -2.01 -1.85 12.02
C ILE A 222 -3.26 -1.46 12.82
N LYS A 223 -4.28 -0.97 12.10
CA LYS A 223 -5.61 -0.71 12.63
C LYS A 223 -6.66 -1.38 11.73
N ASN A 224 -7.46 -2.28 12.31
CA ASN A 224 -8.67 -2.75 11.63
C ASN A 224 -9.73 -1.62 11.62
N LEU A 225 -10.13 -1.21 10.41
CA LEU A 225 -11.06 -0.12 10.12
C LEU A 225 -12.53 -0.48 10.37
N THR A 226 -12.84 -1.76 10.55
CA THR A 226 -14.19 -2.26 10.91
C THR A 226 -14.31 -2.56 12.41
N ALA A 227 -13.19 -2.75 13.10
CA ALA A 227 -13.18 -2.76 14.55
C ALA A 227 -13.55 -1.36 15.06
N GLY A 228 -14.22 -1.29 16.22
CA GLY A 228 -14.59 -0.02 16.86
C GLY A 228 -13.37 0.84 17.25
N SER A 229 -13.51 1.70 18.26
CA SER A 229 -12.49 2.68 18.68
C SER A 229 -11.20 2.10 19.30
N GLY A 230 -10.82 0.84 19.00
CA GLY A 230 -9.58 0.22 19.46
C GLY A 230 -8.32 0.97 19.03
N THR A 231 -7.20 0.73 19.71
CA THR A 231 -5.88 1.27 19.36
C THR A 231 -5.29 0.55 18.14
N ALA A 232 -4.20 1.08 17.57
CA ALA A 232 -3.39 0.32 16.64
C ALA A 232 -2.64 -0.80 17.38
N GLU A 233 -2.36 -1.90 16.66
CA GLU A 233 -1.57 -3.04 17.12
C GLU A 233 -0.21 -3.05 16.41
N ASP A 234 0.83 -3.54 17.06
CA ASP A 234 2.16 -3.60 16.45
C ASP A 234 2.24 -4.76 15.45
N VAL A 235 2.73 -4.48 14.23
CA VAL A 235 3.05 -5.50 13.21
C VAL A 235 4.50 -5.94 13.37
N VAL A 236 5.40 -4.96 13.48
CA VAL A 236 6.83 -5.18 13.69
C VAL A 236 7.43 -3.96 14.39
N THR A 237 8.34 -4.21 15.33
CA THR A 237 9.05 -3.19 16.12
C THR A 237 10.55 -3.25 15.85
N GLY A 238 11.28 -2.19 16.23
CA GLY A 238 12.73 -2.12 16.02
C GLY A 238 13.13 -1.72 14.60
N ILE A 239 12.18 -1.20 13.82
CA ILE A 239 12.38 -0.65 12.48
C ILE A 239 12.84 0.79 12.64
N ASP A 240 14.06 1.14 12.22
CA ASP A 240 14.62 2.47 12.53
C ASP A 240 14.05 3.56 11.61
N LYS A 241 13.18 4.40 12.17
CA LYS A 241 12.54 5.54 11.51
C LYS A 241 11.90 5.17 10.16
N PRO A 242 10.89 4.29 10.15
CA PRO A 242 10.23 3.92 8.91
C PRO A 242 9.52 5.13 8.32
N THR A 243 9.75 5.40 7.03
CA THR A 243 9.07 6.49 6.32
C THR A 243 7.92 5.99 5.49
N ASP A 244 7.99 4.75 5.01
CA ASP A 244 6.96 4.18 4.16
C ASP A 244 6.93 2.66 4.13
N ILE A 245 5.82 2.12 3.63
CA ILE A 245 5.55 0.68 3.52
C ILE A 245 4.83 0.35 2.21
N GLU A 246 5.13 -0.81 1.63
CA GLU A 246 4.38 -1.40 0.51
C GLU A 246 4.12 -2.88 0.76
N ILE A 247 3.05 -3.42 0.18
CA ILE A 247 2.69 -4.83 0.41
C ILE A 247 2.49 -5.55 -0.92
N TRP A 248 3.30 -6.58 -1.16
CA TRP A 248 3.22 -7.46 -2.31
C TRP A 248 2.82 -8.87 -1.86
N GLY A 249 1.59 -9.27 -2.14
CA GLY A 249 1.05 -10.54 -1.63
C GLY A 249 1.01 -10.55 -0.10
N ASN A 250 1.87 -11.36 0.51
CA ASN A 250 2.02 -11.48 1.97
C ASN A 250 3.34 -10.85 2.50
N THR A 251 4.12 -10.26 1.60
CA THR A 251 5.40 -9.63 1.92
C THR A 251 5.20 -8.14 2.16
N LEU A 252 5.54 -7.68 3.37
CA LEU A 252 5.60 -6.26 3.71
C LEU A 252 7.01 -5.75 3.44
N PHE A 253 7.13 -4.76 2.56
CA PHE A 253 8.32 -3.95 2.34
C PHE A 253 8.26 -2.70 3.21
N ILE A 254 9.39 -2.32 3.80
CA ILE A 254 9.49 -1.20 4.73
C ILE A 254 10.71 -0.38 4.37
N MET A 255 10.53 0.93 4.21
CA MET A 255 11.61 1.88 4.02
C MET A 255 12.10 2.40 5.36
N GLU A 256 13.32 2.04 5.74
CA GLU A 256 13.99 2.52 6.96
C GLU A 256 14.91 3.68 6.63
N ARG A 257 14.50 4.90 6.96
CA ARG A 257 15.34 6.09 6.80
C ARG A 257 16.46 6.16 7.84
N GLY A 258 16.22 5.66 9.05
CA GLY A 258 17.26 5.65 10.09
C GLY A 258 18.43 4.71 9.75
N ALA A 259 18.12 3.58 9.13
CA ALA A 259 19.09 2.57 8.72
C ALA A 259 19.48 2.63 7.23
N ASN A 260 18.96 3.59 6.45
CA ASN A 260 19.29 3.80 5.04
C ASN A 260 19.09 2.54 4.16
N ARG A 261 17.94 1.88 4.31
CA ARG A 261 17.66 0.60 3.65
C ARG A 261 16.17 0.33 3.40
N ILE A 262 15.90 -0.59 2.50
CA ILE A 262 14.61 -1.26 2.37
C ILE A 262 14.76 -2.65 2.98
N VAL A 263 13.83 -3.01 3.85
CA VAL A 263 13.73 -4.37 4.41
C VAL A 263 12.39 -4.99 4.02
N LYS A 264 12.31 -6.32 4.07
CA LYS A 264 11.07 -7.06 3.89
C LYS A 264 10.83 -8.07 5.01
N MET A 265 9.57 -8.39 5.24
CA MET A 265 9.17 -9.51 6.09
C MET A 265 7.89 -10.17 5.58
N GLU A 266 7.75 -11.46 5.85
CA GLU A 266 6.50 -12.17 5.63
C GLU A 266 5.54 -11.89 6.78
N LEU A 267 4.33 -11.47 6.43
CA LEU A 267 3.30 -11.24 7.41
C LEU A 267 2.71 -12.60 7.87
N GLN A 268 2.83 -12.95 9.15
CA GLN A 268 2.25 -14.20 9.68
C GLN A 268 0.78 -13.99 10.04
N LEU A 269 -0.13 -14.19 9.08
CA LEU A 269 -1.50 -13.67 9.18
C LEU A 269 -2.58 -14.72 8.93
N GLY A 270 -2.61 -15.77 9.75
CA GLY A 270 -3.74 -16.72 9.78
C GLY A 270 -5.11 -16.08 10.12
N VAL A 271 -5.18 -14.77 10.39
CA VAL A 271 -6.40 -14.03 10.77
C VAL A 271 -6.65 -12.78 9.91
N MET A 272 -5.71 -12.35 9.07
CA MET A 272 -5.96 -11.20 8.18
C MET A 272 -6.20 -11.73 6.78
N GLU A 273 -7.47 -11.75 6.39
CA GLU A 273 -7.84 -11.87 4.98
C GLU A 273 -7.25 -10.67 4.24
N PHE A 274 -6.03 -10.83 3.73
CA PHE A 274 -5.42 -9.94 2.77
C PHE A 274 -6.25 -10.00 1.48
N ASN A 275 -7.28 -9.16 1.42
CA ASN A 275 -8.07 -8.83 0.23
C ASN A 275 -7.39 -7.70 -0.56
N ALA A 276 -6.06 -7.67 -0.66
CA ALA A 276 -5.38 -6.72 -1.54
C ALA A 276 -5.52 -7.12 -3.01
N ASN A 277 -5.68 -8.40 -3.32
CA ASN A 277 -5.79 -8.91 -4.70
C ASN A 277 -6.64 -10.19 -4.75
N ARG A 278 -7.70 -10.28 -3.94
CA ARG A 278 -8.61 -11.43 -3.98
C ARG A 278 -9.97 -10.99 -4.49
N ILE A 279 -10.39 -11.61 -5.57
CA ILE A 279 -11.79 -11.60 -5.99
C ILE A 279 -12.53 -12.72 -5.26
N THR A 280 -13.84 -12.63 -5.12
CA THR A 280 -14.66 -13.71 -4.57
C THR A 280 -15.54 -14.29 -5.66
N LEU A 281 -15.55 -15.62 -5.76
CA LEU A 281 -16.24 -16.37 -6.81
C LEU A 281 -17.55 -16.95 -6.27
N PHE A 282 -18.66 -16.72 -6.97
CA PHE A 282 -19.98 -17.25 -6.58
C PHE A 282 -20.75 -17.89 -7.74
N PRO A 283 -21.47 -18.99 -7.53
CA PRO A 283 -21.45 -19.83 -6.32
C PRO A 283 -20.12 -20.55 -6.16
N ASN A 284 -19.69 -20.79 -4.93
CA ASN A 284 -18.55 -21.65 -4.62
C ASN A 284 -18.87 -22.47 -3.35
N PRO A 285 -19.02 -23.81 -3.43
CA PRO A 285 -18.80 -24.67 -4.60
C PRO A 285 -19.81 -24.46 -5.75
N THR A 286 -19.43 -24.80 -6.98
CA THR A 286 -20.26 -24.69 -8.19
C THR A 286 -20.36 -26.01 -8.96
N SER A 287 -21.39 -26.18 -9.78
CA SER A 287 -21.52 -27.26 -10.76
C SER A 287 -21.43 -26.79 -12.21
N ALA A 288 -21.61 -25.49 -12.51
CA ALA A 288 -21.78 -25.00 -13.88
C ALA A 288 -21.17 -23.61 -14.14
N PHE A 289 -21.37 -22.64 -13.24
CA PHE A 289 -20.89 -21.27 -13.47
C PHE A 289 -20.33 -20.63 -12.21
N ILE A 290 -19.45 -19.64 -12.39
CA ILE A 290 -18.95 -18.74 -11.34
C ILE A 290 -19.02 -17.29 -11.81
N GLU A 291 -19.27 -16.38 -10.89
CA GLU A 291 -19.26 -14.93 -11.07
C GLU A 291 -18.14 -14.33 -10.22
N ILE A 292 -17.47 -13.32 -10.75
CA ILE A 292 -16.48 -12.52 -10.03
C ILE A 292 -17.20 -11.39 -9.31
N SER A 293 -17.15 -11.37 -7.98
CA SER A 293 -17.78 -10.30 -7.19
C SER A 293 -17.08 -8.97 -7.39
N ASN A 294 -17.87 -7.89 -7.45
CA ASN A 294 -17.38 -6.52 -7.50
C ASN A 294 -16.42 -6.21 -8.66
N LEU A 295 -16.49 -6.97 -9.76
CA LEU A 295 -15.78 -6.64 -10.99
C LEU A 295 -16.31 -5.31 -11.55
N ARG A 296 -15.42 -4.31 -11.71
CA ARG A 296 -15.79 -2.93 -12.12
C ARG A 296 -15.58 -2.67 -13.60
N GLU A 297 -14.69 -3.41 -14.22
CA GLU A 297 -14.31 -3.27 -15.63
C GLU A 297 -14.15 -4.63 -16.30
N THR A 298 -14.00 -4.61 -17.61
CA THR A 298 -13.80 -5.83 -18.41
C THR A 298 -12.37 -6.31 -18.22
N THR A 299 -12.20 -7.59 -17.88
CA THR A 299 -10.87 -8.11 -17.53
C THR A 299 -10.62 -9.49 -18.12
N ASN A 300 -9.37 -9.75 -18.53
CA ASN A 300 -8.93 -11.09 -18.93
C ASN A 300 -8.67 -11.98 -17.71
N TYR A 301 -8.95 -13.27 -17.82
CA TYR A 301 -8.70 -14.25 -16.77
C TYR A 301 -8.10 -15.55 -17.29
N ILE A 302 -7.45 -16.28 -16.38
CA ILE A 302 -6.89 -17.62 -16.59
C ILE A 302 -7.34 -18.51 -15.42
N ILE A 303 -7.75 -19.74 -15.72
CA ILE A 303 -8.07 -20.77 -14.74
C ILE A 303 -6.93 -21.79 -14.71
N TYR A 304 -6.44 -22.07 -13.51
CA TYR A 304 -5.42 -23.06 -13.20
C TYR A 304 -5.99 -24.22 -12.40
N ALA A 305 -5.54 -25.43 -12.68
CA ALA A 305 -5.72 -26.56 -11.77
C ALA A 305 -4.80 -26.45 -10.55
N ILE A 306 -5.00 -27.31 -9.56
CA ILE A 306 -4.22 -27.27 -8.31
C ILE A 306 -2.73 -27.59 -8.49
N ASP A 307 -2.37 -28.28 -9.58
CA ASP A 307 -0.98 -28.57 -9.96
C ASP A 307 -0.31 -27.41 -10.72
N GLY A 308 -1.02 -26.29 -10.92
CA GLY A 308 -0.53 -25.11 -11.63
C GLY A 308 -0.69 -25.17 -13.15
N SER A 309 -1.25 -26.25 -13.71
CA SER A 309 -1.54 -26.32 -15.15
C SER A 309 -2.68 -25.36 -15.53
N GLN A 310 -2.53 -24.68 -16.66
CA GLN A 310 -3.59 -23.83 -17.22
C GLN A 310 -4.68 -24.70 -17.86
N VAL A 311 -5.92 -24.54 -17.41
CA VAL A 311 -7.08 -25.34 -17.86
C VAL A 311 -8.20 -24.50 -18.48
N GLY A 312 -8.08 -23.17 -18.46
CA GLY A 312 -9.04 -22.27 -19.10
C GLY A 312 -8.55 -20.83 -19.16
N THR A 313 -9.11 -20.03 -20.04
CA THR A 313 -8.87 -18.58 -20.14
C THR A 313 -10.04 -17.91 -20.86
N GLY A 314 -10.22 -16.61 -20.67
CA GLY A 314 -11.21 -15.82 -21.37
C GLY A 314 -11.21 -14.36 -20.91
N THR A 315 -12.21 -13.62 -21.35
CA THR A 315 -12.49 -12.24 -20.94
C THR A 315 -13.85 -12.22 -20.27
N ILE A 316 -14.04 -11.37 -19.25
CA ILE A 316 -15.27 -11.30 -18.49
C ILE A 316 -15.67 -9.84 -18.23
N ASN A 317 -16.93 -9.50 -18.51
CA ASN A 317 -17.49 -8.17 -18.18
C ASN A 317 -18.11 -8.16 -16.77
N PRO A 318 -18.30 -6.98 -16.15
CA PRO A 318 -19.03 -6.85 -14.89
C PRO A 318 -20.40 -7.54 -14.92
N LYS A 319 -20.70 -8.35 -13.89
CA LYS A 319 -21.95 -9.12 -13.70
C LYS A 319 -22.18 -10.28 -14.68
N GLU A 320 -21.20 -10.62 -15.52
CA GLU A 320 -21.27 -11.83 -16.34
C GLU A 320 -20.84 -13.08 -15.58
N LYS A 321 -21.19 -14.24 -16.13
CA LYS A 321 -20.87 -15.57 -15.61
C LYS A 321 -19.79 -16.24 -16.45
N ILE A 322 -18.88 -16.93 -15.78
CA ILE A 322 -17.89 -17.82 -16.38
C ILE A 322 -18.43 -19.25 -16.32
N ASP A 323 -18.58 -19.89 -17.48
CA ASP A 323 -18.95 -21.30 -17.58
C ASP A 323 -17.75 -22.20 -17.24
N VAL A 324 -17.93 -23.05 -16.24
CA VAL A 324 -16.96 -24.03 -15.75
C VAL A 324 -17.54 -25.45 -15.75
N SER A 325 -18.66 -25.68 -16.44
CA SER A 325 -19.33 -26.98 -16.53
C SER A 325 -18.44 -28.07 -17.14
N ASN A 326 -17.55 -27.68 -18.06
CA ASN A 326 -16.60 -28.58 -18.72
C ASN A 326 -15.41 -29.01 -17.85
N LEU A 327 -15.21 -28.38 -16.69
CA LEU A 327 -14.15 -28.78 -15.76
C LEU A 327 -14.57 -30.03 -14.96
N SER A 328 -13.62 -30.94 -14.75
CA SER A 328 -13.80 -32.09 -13.85
C SER A 328 -13.97 -31.62 -12.40
N SER A 329 -14.65 -32.41 -11.56
CA SER A 329 -14.79 -32.12 -10.13
C SER A 329 -13.42 -31.97 -9.47
N GLY A 330 -13.20 -30.88 -8.74
CA GLY A 330 -11.86 -30.55 -8.23
C GLY A 330 -11.73 -29.12 -7.71
N SER A 331 -10.52 -28.78 -7.25
CA SER A 331 -10.14 -27.42 -6.82
C SER A 331 -9.37 -26.70 -7.93
N TYR A 332 -9.76 -25.46 -8.18
CA TYR A 332 -9.16 -24.60 -9.21
C TYR A 332 -8.87 -23.21 -8.68
N PHE A 333 -7.96 -22.51 -9.35
CA PHE A 333 -7.66 -21.10 -9.11
C PHE A 333 -8.00 -20.28 -10.35
N LEU A 334 -8.73 -19.18 -10.19
CA LEU A 334 -8.91 -18.18 -11.23
C LEU A 334 -7.99 -16.99 -10.92
N ARG A 335 -7.26 -16.52 -11.93
CA ARG A 335 -6.40 -15.33 -11.88
C ARG A 335 -6.82 -14.33 -12.95
N THR A 336 -6.98 -13.08 -12.58
CA THR A 336 -7.24 -11.96 -13.50
C THR A 336 -5.93 -11.35 -14.00
N GLU A 337 -5.98 -10.56 -15.07
CA GLU A 337 -4.80 -9.91 -15.66
C GLU A 337 -4.09 -8.94 -14.71
N HIS A 338 -4.86 -8.26 -13.84
CA HIS A 338 -4.34 -7.38 -12.79
C HIS A 338 -3.83 -8.14 -11.54
N GLY A 339 -3.64 -9.46 -11.66
CA GLY A 339 -3.05 -10.30 -10.62
C GLY A 339 -4.01 -10.77 -9.52
N ALA A 340 -5.29 -10.37 -9.55
CA ALA A 340 -6.23 -10.82 -8.53
C ALA A 340 -6.57 -12.31 -8.68
N MET A 341 -6.57 -13.06 -7.56
CA MET A 341 -6.71 -14.52 -7.55
C MET A 341 -7.78 -15.03 -6.59
N ALA A 342 -8.48 -16.09 -6.99
CA ALA A 342 -9.47 -16.77 -6.16
C ALA A 342 -9.54 -18.27 -6.39
N LYS A 343 -9.79 -19.03 -5.32
CA LYS A 343 -10.00 -20.48 -5.39
C LYS A 343 -11.49 -20.80 -5.50
N PHE A 344 -11.87 -21.75 -6.33
CA PHE A 344 -13.20 -22.34 -6.34
C PHE A 344 -13.18 -23.87 -6.40
N ILE A 345 -14.29 -24.48 -5.97
CA ILE A 345 -14.50 -25.93 -5.98
C ILE A 345 -15.57 -26.26 -7.03
N LYS A 346 -15.20 -27.05 -8.03
CA LYS A 346 -16.12 -27.68 -8.98
C LYS A 346 -16.62 -28.99 -8.39
N LYS A 347 -17.93 -29.13 -8.25
CA LYS A 347 -18.62 -30.37 -7.88
C LYS A 347 -18.88 -31.24 -9.11
#